data_AF-A0A2E8HNG1-F1
#
_entry.id   AF-A0A2E8HNG1-F1
#
_cell.length_a   1.000
_cell.length_b   1.000
_cell.length_c   1.000
_cell.angle_alpha   90.00
_cell.angle_beta   90.00
_cell.angle_gamma   90.00
#
_symmetry.space_group_name_H-M   'P 1'
#
loop_
_entity.id
_entity.type
_entity.pdbx_description
1 polymer ?
#
loop_
_entity_poly.entity_id
_entity_poly.type
_entity_poly.pdbx_seq_one_letter_code
_entity_poly.pdbx_strand_id
1 'polypeptide(L)' 'MTTYPALHQALTTLVQTIEAGTGHSDGQKIPEQLQRIDELGQQLAPTAPAMLRHYLEKRSYTKAIDLLEGRDETAAPNC' A
#
# COMPACT_ATOMS: atom_id res chain seq x y z
N MET A 1 16.39 1.44 -5.00
CA MET A 1 15.89 0.87 -6.28
C MET A 1 14.47 0.35 -6.04
N THR A 2 13.47 0.99 -6.66
CA THR A 2 12.09 0.50 -6.88
C THR A 2 11.36 -0.27 -5.76
N THR A 3 11.08 0.38 -4.63
CA THR A 3 10.17 -0.14 -3.58
C THR A 3 8.68 0.04 -3.91
N TYR A 4 8.34 0.97 -4.82
CA TYR A 4 6.97 1.24 -5.26
C TYR A 4 6.21 0.03 -5.86
N PRO A 5 6.75 -0.71 -6.85
CA PRO A 5 6.03 -1.86 -7.40
C PRO A 5 5.81 -2.98 -6.37
N ALA A 6 6.78 -3.18 -5.47
CA ALA A 6 6.65 -4.15 -4.39
C ALA A 6 5.58 -3.75 -3.37
N LEU A 7 5.53 -2.46 -3.00
CA LEU A 7 4.50 -1.91 -2.11
C LEU A 7 3.11 -2.01 -2.75
N HIS A 8 2.97 -1.62 -4.01
CA HIS A 8 1.73 -1.71 -4.76
C HIS A 8 1.20 -3.15 -4.82
N GLN A 9 2.07 -4.10 -5.14
CA GLN A 9 1.71 -5.51 -5.16
C GLN A 9 1.26 -5.98 -3.78
N ALA A 10 2.02 -5.66 -2.72
CA ALA A 10 1.68 -6.08 -1.35
C ALA A 10 0.33 -5.51 -0.89
N LEU A 11 0.06 -4.24 -1.16
CA LEU A 11 -1.23 -3.59 -0.88
C LEU A 11 -2.38 -4.26 -1.62
N THR A 12 -2.19 -4.52 -2.92
CA THR A 12 -3.22 -5.13 -3.77
C THR A 12 -3.55 -6.55 -3.31
N THR A 13 -2.53 -7.36 -3.03
CA THR A 13 -2.74 -8.71 -2.52
C THR A 13 -3.43 -8.69 -1.16
N LEU A 14 -3.06 -7.77 -0.24
CA LEU A 14 -3.73 -7.66 1.06
C LEU A 14 -5.23 -7.35 0.91
N VAL A 15 -5.57 -6.36 0.07
CA VAL A 15 -6.97 -5.99 -0.18
C VAL A 15 -7.73 -7.17 -0.77
N GLN A 16 -7.17 -7.85 -1.77
CA GLN A 16 -7.79 -9.03 -2.37
C GLN A 16 -7.98 -10.17 -1.36
N THR A 17 -7.01 -10.42 -0.47
CA THR A 17 -7.12 -11.42 0.60
C THR A 17 -8.26 -11.10 1.57
N ILE A 18 -8.39 -9.83 1.95
CA ILE A 18 -9.46 -9.37 2.84
C ILE A 18 -10.83 -9.49 2.16
N GLU A 19 -10.93 -9.03 0.91
CA GLU A 19 -12.17 -9.07 0.12
C GLU A 19 -12.62 -10.49 -0.22
N ALA A 20 -11.67 -11.38 -0.51
CA ALA A 20 -11.96 -12.79 -0.77
C ALA A 20 -12.44 -13.55 0.48
N GLY A 21 -12.29 -12.97 1.68
CA GLY A 21 -12.63 -13.62 2.95
C GLY A 21 -11.75 -14.84 3.27
N THR A 22 -10.78 -15.12 2.41
CA THR A 22 -9.77 -16.15 2.61
C THR A 22 -8.66 -15.55 3.44
N GLY A 23 -8.61 -15.82 4.75
CA GLY A 23 -7.51 -15.38 5.63
C GLY A 23 -6.10 -15.92 5.25
N HIS A 24 -5.98 -16.52 4.06
CA HIS A 24 -4.78 -17.06 3.45
C HIS A 24 -4.94 -16.93 1.93
N SER A 25 -4.21 -16.01 1.31
CA SER A 25 -3.95 -16.02 -0.13
C SER A 25 -2.51 -16.47 -0.31
N ASP A 26 -2.30 -17.57 -1.03
CA ASP A 26 -0.97 -18.06 -1.43
C ASP A 26 0.00 -18.34 -0.27
N GLY A 27 -0.51 -18.84 0.87
CA GLY A 27 0.30 -19.31 1.99
C GLY A 27 0.87 -18.22 2.92
N GLN A 28 0.63 -16.93 2.64
CA GLN A 28 1.06 -15.83 3.50
C GLN A 28 -0.12 -15.27 4.29
N LYS A 29 0.03 -15.11 5.61
CA LYS A 29 -1.04 -14.60 6.47
C LYS A 29 -1.22 -13.08 6.29
N ILE A 30 -2.46 -12.61 6.44
CA ILE A 30 -2.81 -11.17 6.53
C ILE A 30 -1.82 -10.37 7.43
N PRO A 31 -1.51 -10.80 8.67
CA PRO A 31 -0.53 -10.12 9.52
C PRO A 31 0.88 -10.04 8.91
N GLU A 32 1.34 -11.06 8.19
CA GLU A 32 2.66 -11.05 7.54
C GLU A 32 2.66 -10.09 6.33
N GLN A 33 1.56 -10.01 5.59
CA GLN A 33 1.38 -9.02 4.54
C GLN A 33 1.38 -7.59 5.10
N LEU A 34 0.69 -7.36 6.23
CA LEU A 34 0.69 -6.07 6.93
C LEU A 34 2.08 -5.64 7.37
N GLN A 35 2.84 -6.56 7.98
CA GLN A 35 4.22 -6.30 8.38
C GLN A 35 5.09 -5.91 7.18
N ARG A 36 4.97 -6.65 6.07
CA ARG A 36 5.72 -6.35 4.85
C ARG A 36 5.37 -5.00 4.25
N ILE A 37 4.09 -4.59 4.30
CA ILE A 37 3.64 -3.27 3.86
C ILE A 37 4.25 -2.17 4.76
N ASP A 38 4.30 -2.38 6.06
CA ASP A 38 4.92 -1.43 7.00
C ASP A 38 6.42 -1.28 6.73
N GLU A 39 7.15 -2.39 6.57
CA GLU A 39 8.58 -2.37 6.23
C GLU A 39 8.86 -1.69 4.89
N LEU A 40 8.03 -1.95 3.87
CA LEU A 40 8.12 -1.27 2.58
C LEU A 40 7.76 0.22 2.68
N GLY A 41 6.81 0.56 3.56
CA GLY A 41 6.41 1.92 3.87
C GLY A 41 7.51 2.72 4.58
N GLN A 42 8.28 2.08 5.46
CA GLN A 42 9.43 2.70 6.11
C GLN A 42 10.63 2.85 5.15
N GLN A 43 10.76 1.94 4.18
CA GLN A 43 11.77 1.99 3.12
C GLN A 43 11.38 2.89 1.93
N LEU A 44 10.21 3.54 1.98
CA LEU A 44 9.87 4.57 1.01
C LEU A 44 10.92 5.68 1.05
N ALA A 45 11.43 6.03 -0.12
CA ALA A 45 12.36 7.13 -0.26
C ALA A 45 11.75 8.43 0.28
N PRO A 46 12.56 9.40 0.74
CA PRO A 46 12.06 10.72 1.13
C PRO A 46 11.37 11.48 0.00
N THR A 47 11.49 11.01 -1.24
CA THR A 47 10.73 11.49 -2.40
C THR A 47 9.30 10.94 -2.47
N ALA A 48 8.89 10.11 -1.51
CA ALA A 48 7.55 9.55 -1.46
C ALA A 48 6.50 10.60 -1.07
N PRO A 49 5.31 10.58 -1.70
CA PRO A 49 4.22 11.46 -1.35
C PRO A 49 3.83 11.30 0.12
N ALA A 50 3.73 12.40 0.87
CA ALA A 50 3.28 12.38 2.27
C ALA A 50 1.89 11.74 2.41
N MET A 51 1.02 11.89 1.41
CA MET A 51 -0.28 11.24 1.33
C MET A 51 -0.19 9.70 1.37
N LEU A 52 0.85 9.11 0.78
CA LEU A 52 1.02 7.65 0.79
C LEU A 52 1.19 7.14 2.23
N ARG A 53 2.02 7.82 3.04
CA ARG A 53 2.20 7.48 4.46
C ARG A 53 0.89 7.69 5.23
N HIS A 54 0.18 8.78 4.95
CA HIS A 54 -1.12 9.04 5.56
C HIS A 54 -2.14 7.93 5.29
N TYR A 55 -2.20 7.41 4.06
CA TYR A 55 -3.08 6.30 3.71
C TYR A 55 -2.68 5.00 4.41
N LEU A 56 -1.38 4.73 4.57
CA LEU A 56 -0.91 3.57 5.34
C LEU A 56 -1.31 3.67 6.81
N GLU A 57 -1.16 4.84 7.44
CA GLU A 57 -1.58 5.08 8.83
C GLU A 57 -3.08 4.92 9.04
N LYS A 58 -3.89 5.39 8.08
CA LYS A 58 -5.35 5.27 8.09
C LYS A 58 -5.84 3.86 7.74
N ARG A 59 -4.94 2.94 7.38
CA ARG A 59 -5.26 1.60 6.81
C ARG A 59 -6.12 1.71 5.55
N SER A 60 -6.02 2.81 4.83
CA SER A 60 -6.70 3.05 3.56
C SER A 60 -5.87 2.47 2.41
N TYR A 61 -5.66 1.15 2.42
CA TYR A 61 -4.79 0.47 1.45
C TYR A 61 -5.25 0.69 -0.01
N THR A 62 -6.56 0.73 -0.26
CA THR A 62 -7.12 1.03 -1.58
C THR A 62 -6.76 2.43 -2.06
N LYS A 63 -6.72 3.43 -1.18
CA LYS A 63 -6.28 4.79 -1.51
C LYS A 63 -4.78 4.88 -1.77
N ALA A 64 -3.99 4.13 -1.01
CA ALA A 64 -2.57 4.00 -1.27
C ALA A 64 -2.32 3.40 -2.68
N ILE A 65 -3.08 2.37 -3.07
CA ILE A 65 -3.02 1.79 -4.42
C ILE A 65 -3.40 2.83 -5.48
N ASP A 66 -4.52 3.53 -5.30
CA ASP A 66 -5.01 4.55 -6.24
C ASP A 66 -3.99 5.66 -6.49
N LEU A 67 -3.30 6.10 -5.43
CA LEU A 67 -2.23 7.09 -5.50
C LEU A 67 -0.97 6.54 -6.19
N LEU A 68 -0.66 5.25 -6.03
CA LEU A 68 0.45 4.58 -6.71
C LEU A 68 0.15 4.30 -8.20
N GLU A 69 -1.12 4.07 -8.55
CA GLU A 69 -1.58 3.91 -9.93
C GLU A 69 -1.76 5.25 -10.66
N GLY A 70 -1.62 6.38 -9.95
CA GLY A 70 -1.87 7.71 -10.52
C GLY A 70 -3.34 7.97 -10.84
N ARG A 71 -4.25 7.18 -10.24
CA ARG A 71 -5.71 7.37 -10.31
C ARG A 71 -6.22 8.35 -9.26
N ASP A 72 -5.44 8.60 -8.20
CA ASP A 72 -5.81 9.57 -7.18
C ASP A 72 -5.63 10.99 -7.73
N GLU A 73 -6.70 11.52 -8.33
CA GLU A 73 -6.83 12.89 -8.84
C GLU A 73 -6.69 13.96 -7.72
N THR A 74 -6.80 13.54 -6.45
CA THR A 74 -6.53 14.37 -5.27
C THR A 74 -5.05 14.54 -4.92
N ALA A 75 -4.14 13.84 -5.61
CA ALA A 75 -2.69 14.07 -5.51
C ALA A 75 -2.22 15.35 -6.24
N ALA A 76 -3.13 16.26 -6.58
CA ALA A 76 -2.77 17.61 -6.96
C ALA A 76 -2.15 18.32 -5.74
N PRO A 77 -0.93 18.89 -5.88
CA PRO A 77 -0.23 19.51 -4.77
C PRO A 77 -0.99 20.80 -4.42
N ASN A 78 -1.57 20.87 -3.22
CA ASN A 78 -1.78 22.19 -2.67
C ASN A 78 -0.41 22.67 -2.17
N CYS A 79 0.14 23.64 -2.91
CA CYS A 79 1.44 24.26 -2.71
C CYS A 79 1.65 24.81 -1.30
#